data_AF-A0A3D1ZEF1-F1
#
_entry.id   AF-A0A3D1ZEF1-F1
#
_cell.length_a   1.000
_cell.length_b   1.000
_cell.length_c   1.000
_cell.angle_alpha   90.00
_cell.angle_beta   90.00
_cell.angle_gamma   90.00
#
_symmetry.space_group_name_H-M   'P 1'
#
loop_
_entity.id
_entity.type
_entity.pdbx_description
1 polymer ?
#
loop_
_entity_poly.entity_id
_entity_poly.type
_entity_poly.pdbx_seq_one_letter_code
_entity_poly.pdbx_strand_id
1 'polypeptide(L)'
;MENYICKTCGVQYADSEKPPEECPICLDPRQYVGWGGQQWTTMDELKADGYRNDVRDEEPGLLGIGINPSFTIGQRALLVQTDSGNVLYDCISLIDDDAIAEIRRRGGIKYICFSHPHFYDSMVSWSQAFDDATIIIPEADREHVMRPDASIQYWDGAPYELVPGVTLIQTGGHFEGSAVLHWADGAEGKGALMVGDTITVVPDRRFVSFMTSYPNLIPM
;
A
#
# COMPACT_ATOMS: atom_id res chain seq x y z
N MET A 1 22.46 -10.12 -5.49
CA MET A 1 21.83 -9.14 -4.59
C MET A 1 20.34 -9.37 -4.68
N GLU A 2 19.64 -9.25 -3.57
CA GLU A 2 18.21 -9.54 -3.45
C GLU A 2 17.48 -8.36 -2.83
N ASN A 3 16.24 -8.11 -3.26
CA ASN A 3 15.34 -7.16 -2.59
C ASN A 3 14.61 -7.88 -1.46
N TYR A 4 15.13 -7.73 -0.24
CA TYR A 4 14.54 -8.35 0.95
C TYR A 4 13.22 -7.68 1.36
N ILE A 5 12.28 -8.51 1.82
CA ILE A 5 10.98 -8.12 2.33
C ILE A 5 10.95 -8.43 3.83
N CYS A 6 10.60 -7.44 4.66
CA CYS A 6 10.41 -7.68 6.09
C CYS A 6 9.16 -8.55 6.32
N LYS A 7 9.30 -9.68 7.03
CA LYS A 7 8.15 -10.58 7.30
C LYS A 7 7.09 -9.97 8.23
N THR A 8 7.43 -8.91 8.97
CA THR A 8 6.48 -8.25 9.88
C THR A 8 5.64 -7.19 9.16
N CYS A 9 6.28 -6.21 8.49
CA CYS A 9 5.55 -5.11 7.83
C CYS A 9 5.36 -5.26 6.32
N GLY A 10 6.06 -6.17 5.65
CA GLY A 10 5.92 -6.39 4.20
C GLY A 10 6.70 -5.41 3.32
N VAL A 11 7.32 -4.38 3.90
CA VAL A 11 8.16 -3.42 3.16
C VAL A 11 9.37 -4.10 2.55
N GLN A 12 9.57 -3.85 1.26
CA GLN A 12 10.68 -4.31 0.46
C GLN A 12 11.79 -3.26 0.43
N TYR A 13 13.03 -3.72 0.53
CA TYR A 13 14.22 -2.88 0.61
C TYR A 13 14.98 -2.89 -0.73
N ALA A 14 15.84 -1.88 -0.90
CA ALA A 14 16.87 -1.89 -1.95
C ALA A 14 17.69 -3.18 -1.94
N ASP A 15 18.28 -3.53 -3.08
CA ASP A 15 18.96 -4.81 -3.21
C ASP A 15 20.27 -4.83 -2.41
N SER A 16 20.53 -5.94 -1.75
CA SER A 16 21.73 -6.13 -0.93
C SER A 16 22.23 -7.57 -0.98
N GLU A 17 23.45 -7.82 -0.53
CA GLU A 17 24.01 -9.17 -0.41
C GLU A 17 23.46 -9.95 0.80
N LYS A 18 22.99 -9.23 1.82
CA LYS A 18 22.45 -9.77 3.07
C LYS A 18 21.21 -8.97 3.47
N PRO A 19 20.25 -9.58 4.18
CA PRO A 19 19.11 -8.84 4.70
C PRO A 19 19.56 -7.67 5.59
N PRO A 20 18.80 -6.57 5.64
CA PRO A 20 19.08 -5.48 6.56
C PRO A 20 19.14 -5.98 8.01
N GLU A 21 20.02 -5.39 8.82
CA GLU A 21 20.12 -5.76 10.25
C GLU A 21 18.85 -5.43 11.01
N GLU A 22 18.23 -4.29 10.66
CA GLU A 22 17.02 -3.78 11.27
C GLU A 22 16.07 -3.25 10.18
N CYS A 23 14.77 -3.29 10.47
CA CYS A 23 13.73 -2.69 9.64
C CYS A 23 13.29 -1.37 10.30
N PRO A 24 13.72 -0.18 9.82
CA PRO A 24 13.34 1.10 10.39
C PRO A 24 11.81 1.29 10.47
N ILE A 25 11.09 0.72 9.50
CA ILE A 25 9.62 0.73 9.46
C ILE A 25 9.02 -0.03 10.66
N CYS A 26 9.62 -1.14 11.09
CA CYS A 26 9.17 -1.90 12.28
C CYS A 26 9.69 -1.32 13.60
N LEU A 27 10.78 -0.54 13.56
CA LEU A 27 11.30 0.17 14.73
C LEU A 27 10.52 1.46 15.02
N ASP A 28 9.74 1.92 14.06
CA ASP A 28 8.80 3.02 14.27
C ASP A 28 7.79 2.66 15.39
N PRO A 29 7.53 3.55 16.36
CA PRO A 29 6.63 3.28 17.48
C PRO A 29 5.17 3.02 17.05
N ARG A 30 4.81 3.35 15.81
CA ARG A 30 3.48 3.09 15.24
C ARG A 30 3.36 1.70 14.64
N GLN A 31 4.48 0.97 14.56
CA GLN A 31 4.59 -0.43 14.20
C GLN A 31 5.29 -1.21 15.32
N TYR A 32 5.64 -2.45 15.06
CA TYR A 32 6.37 -3.29 15.99
C TYR A 32 7.36 -4.21 15.27
N VAL A 33 8.35 -4.68 16.01
CA VAL A 33 9.15 -5.84 15.63
C VAL A 33 8.37 -7.09 16.06
N GLY A 34 8.23 -8.06 15.15
CA GLY A 34 7.56 -9.31 15.46
C GLY A 34 8.19 -10.03 16.67
N TRP A 35 7.37 -10.81 17.40
CA TRP A 35 7.81 -11.53 18.60
C TRP A 35 9.01 -12.47 18.38
N GLY A 36 9.21 -12.93 17.14
CA GLY A 36 10.37 -13.74 16.72
C GLY A 36 11.61 -12.93 16.35
N GLY A 37 11.60 -11.61 16.54
CA GLY A 37 12.64 -10.68 16.08
C GLY A 37 12.49 -10.27 14.62
N GLN A 38 13.52 -9.63 14.07
CA GLN A 38 13.57 -9.27 12.65
C GLN A 38 13.72 -10.52 11.79
N GLN A 39 12.80 -10.70 10.85
CA GLN A 39 12.81 -11.81 9.91
C GLN A 39 12.58 -11.28 8.50
N TRP A 40 13.26 -11.89 7.55
CA TRP A 40 13.32 -11.44 6.17
C TRP A 40 12.91 -12.55 5.23
N THR A 41 12.40 -12.17 4.07
CA THR A 41 12.11 -13.07 2.96
C THR A 41 12.39 -12.39 1.63
N THR A 42 12.14 -13.06 0.51
CA THR A 42 12.18 -12.49 -0.83
C THR A 42 10.87 -12.76 -1.56
N MET A 43 10.65 -12.05 -2.67
CA MET A 43 9.50 -12.30 -3.57
C MET A 43 9.47 -13.76 -4.05
N ASP A 44 10.64 -14.33 -4.39
CA ASP A 44 10.75 -15.69 -4.89
C ASP A 44 10.45 -16.73 -3.79
N GLU A 45 10.91 -16.50 -2.56
CA GLU A 45 10.56 -17.33 -1.41
C GLU A 45 9.06 -17.31 -1.12
N LEU A 46 8.41 -16.14 -1.14
CA LEU A 46 6.95 -16.04 -0.96
C LEU A 46 6.21 -16.88 -2.02
N LYS A 47 6.62 -16.79 -3.28
CA LYS A 47 6.03 -17.58 -4.38
C LYS A 47 6.26 -19.09 -4.17
N ALA A 48 7.46 -19.48 -3.77
CA ALA A 48 7.85 -20.86 -3.53
C ALA A 48 7.11 -21.48 -2.33
N ASP A 49 6.86 -20.69 -1.29
CA ASP A 49 6.09 -21.06 -0.10
C ASP A 49 4.58 -21.15 -0.36
N GLY A 50 4.15 -20.85 -1.59
CA GLY A 50 2.77 -21.03 -2.05
C GLY A 50 1.86 -19.85 -1.80
N TYR A 51 2.38 -18.68 -1.41
CA TYR A 51 1.60 -17.46 -1.36
C TYR A 51 1.13 -17.06 -2.76
N ARG A 52 -0.12 -16.63 -2.86
CA ARG A 52 -0.75 -16.15 -4.10
C ARG A 52 -1.55 -14.88 -3.81
N ASN A 53 -1.69 -14.04 -4.82
CA ASN A 53 -2.60 -12.92 -4.77
C ASN A 53 -4.04 -13.42 -4.89
N ASP A 54 -4.93 -12.87 -4.06
CA ASP A 54 -6.37 -13.11 -4.10
C ASP A 54 -7.06 -11.82 -4.53
N VAL A 55 -7.65 -11.84 -5.71
CA VAL A 55 -8.21 -10.67 -6.38
C VAL A 55 -9.73 -10.77 -6.38
N ARG A 56 -10.42 -9.78 -5.82
CA ARG A 56 -11.88 -9.81 -5.60
C ARG A 56 -12.51 -8.47 -5.90
N ASP A 57 -13.64 -8.46 -6.60
CA ASP A 57 -14.45 -7.25 -6.77
C ASP A 57 -15.10 -6.87 -5.42
N GLU A 58 -14.83 -5.65 -4.94
CA GLU A 58 -15.40 -5.11 -3.69
C GLU A 58 -16.71 -4.35 -3.97
N GLU A 59 -16.72 -3.59 -5.06
CA GLU A 59 -17.90 -2.97 -5.68
C GLU A 59 -17.59 -2.72 -7.18
N PRO A 60 -18.59 -2.38 -8.02
CA PRO A 60 -18.33 -2.05 -9.42
C PRO A 60 -17.28 -0.93 -9.53
N GLY A 61 -16.15 -1.21 -10.18
CA GLY A 61 -15.04 -0.26 -10.32
C GLY A 61 -14.00 -0.31 -9.20
N LEU A 62 -14.17 -1.13 -8.16
CA LEU A 62 -13.20 -1.28 -7.07
C LEU A 62 -12.78 -2.75 -6.91
N LEU A 63 -11.49 -3.00 -7.07
CA LEU A 63 -10.90 -4.33 -6.95
C LEU A 63 -10.02 -4.40 -5.70
N GLY A 64 -10.27 -5.36 -4.83
CA GLY A 64 -9.41 -5.71 -3.71
C GLY A 64 -8.35 -6.74 -4.10
N ILE A 65 -7.12 -6.52 -3.66
CA ILE A 65 -5.98 -7.40 -3.93
C ILE A 65 -5.33 -7.75 -2.59
N GLY A 66 -5.53 -8.98 -2.11
CA GLY A 66 -4.92 -9.51 -0.90
C GLY A 66 -3.89 -10.60 -1.20
N ILE A 67 -3.30 -11.18 -0.14
CA ILE A 67 -2.42 -12.35 -0.23
C ILE A 67 -3.07 -13.51 0.52
N ASN A 68 -3.06 -14.71 -0.08
CA ASN A 68 -3.53 -15.95 0.52
C ASN A 68 -2.44 -17.05 0.44
N PRO A 69 -2.07 -17.71 1.55
CA PRO A 69 -2.48 -17.41 2.93
C PRO A 69 -2.08 -16.00 3.37
N SER A 70 -2.71 -15.49 4.44
CA SER A 70 -2.43 -14.14 4.94
C SER A 70 -0.94 -13.95 5.21
N PHE A 71 -0.39 -12.84 4.72
CA PHE A 71 0.97 -12.37 5.00
C PHE A 71 0.88 -11.03 5.76
N THR A 72 1.90 -10.73 6.58
CA THR A 72 1.91 -9.57 7.50
C THR A 72 0.63 -9.48 8.35
N ILE A 73 -0.06 -8.35 8.32
CA ILE A 73 -1.32 -8.10 9.03
C ILE A 73 -2.56 -8.48 8.20
N GLY A 74 -2.37 -9.09 7.03
CA GLY A 74 -3.47 -9.48 6.14
C GLY A 74 -4.13 -8.30 5.43
N GLN A 75 -3.35 -7.26 5.14
CA GLN A 75 -3.83 -6.09 4.41
C GLN A 75 -4.11 -6.40 2.94
N ARG A 76 -4.81 -5.46 2.29
CA ARG A 76 -5.13 -5.52 0.87
C ARG A 76 -4.86 -4.16 0.23
N ALA A 77 -4.40 -4.19 -1.02
CA ALA A 77 -4.42 -3.01 -1.87
C ALA A 77 -5.80 -2.87 -2.54
N LEU A 78 -6.16 -1.64 -2.92
CA LEU A 78 -7.42 -1.33 -3.59
C LEU A 78 -7.15 -0.65 -4.93
N LEU A 79 -7.61 -1.24 -6.03
CA LEU A 79 -7.49 -0.68 -7.37
C LEU A 79 -8.81 -0.02 -7.77
N VAL A 80 -8.81 1.31 -7.84
CA VAL A 80 -9.91 2.10 -8.38
C VAL A 80 -9.79 2.12 -9.90
N GLN A 81 -10.81 1.61 -10.57
CA GLN A 81 -10.88 1.51 -12.03
C GLN A 81 -11.65 2.69 -12.61
N THR A 82 -11.04 3.39 -13.58
CA THR A 82 -11.67 4.54 -14.25
C THR A 82 -11.34 4.53 -15.74
N ASP A 83 -12.15 5.21 -16.55
CA ASP A 83 -11.91 5.38 -17.99
C ASP A 83 -10.63 6.20 -18.30
N SER A 84 -10.09 6.92 -17.30
CA SER A 84 -8.89 7.76 -17.44
C SER A 84 -7.61 7.12 -16.89
N GLY A 85 -7.69 5.85 -16.50
CA GLY A 85 -6.62 5.05 -15.92
C GLY A 85 -6.92 4.65 -14.47
N ASN A 86 -6.32 3.53 -14.06
CA ASN A 86 -6.56 2.97 -12.73
C ASN A 86 -5.55 3.50 -11.70
N VAL A 87 -6.00 3.65 -10.46
CA VAL A 87 -5.17 4.07 -9.32
C VAL A 87 -5.14 2.95 -8.29
N LEU A 88 -3.95 2.46 -7.97
CA LEU A 88 -3.73 1.54 -6.87
C LEU A 88 -3.50 2.33 -5.58
N TYR A 89 -4.35 2.11 -4.59
CA TYR A 89 -4.22 2.66 -3.25
C TYR A 89 -3.72 1.60 -2.29
N ASP A 90 -2.69 1.97 -1.55
CA ASP A 90 -1.85 1.05 -0.77
C ASP A 90 -1.20 -0.03 -1.66
N CYS A 91 -0.39 -0.89 -1.05
CA CYS A 91 0.29 -1.96 -1.76
C CYS A 91 0.31 -3.23 -0.91
N ILE A 92 0.82 -4.31 -1.50
CA ILE A 92 1.04 -5.60 -0.84
C ILE A 92 2.37 -6.17 -1.31
N SER A 93 2.99 -7.01 -0.49
CA SER A 93 4.37 -7.44 -0.73
C SER A 93 4.52 -8.42 -1.89
N LEU A 94 3.49 -9.21 -2.20
CA LEU A 94 3.53 -10.21 -3.27
C LEU A 94 2.96 -9.65 -4.58
N ILE A 95 3.68 -9.89 -5.68
CA ILE A 95 3.17 -9.79 -7.04
C ILE A 95 3.37 -11.10 -7.79
N ASP A 96 2.30 -11.68 -8.32
CA ASP A 96 2.32 -12.88 -9.15
C ASP A 96 1.73 -12.69 -10.55
N ASP A 97 1.99 -13.65 -11.43
CA ASP A 97 1.64 -13.56 -12.85
C ASP A 97 0.11 -13.55 -13.06
N ASP A 98 -0.65 -14.22 -12.20
CA ASP A 98 -2.11 -14.30 -12.28
C ASP A 98 -2.74 -12.95 -11.93
N ALA A 99 -2.28 -12.28 -10.86
CA ALA A 99 -2.71 -10.93 -10.53
C ALA A 99 -2.29 -9.91 -11.59
N ILE A 100 -1.06 -10.02 -12.14
CA ILE A 100 -0.62 -9.16 -13.25
C ILE A 100 -1.56 -9.30 -14.44
N ALA A 101 -1.87 -10.54 -14.85
CA ALA A 101 -2.74 -10.80 -15.99
C ALA A 101 -4.16 -10.23 -15.77
N GLU A 102 -4.73 -10.43 -14.58
CA GLU A 102 -6.07 -9.94 -14.25
C GLU A 102 -6.13 -8.41 -14.21
N ILE A 103 -5.14 -7.75 -13.62
CA ILE A 103 -5.10 -6.29 -13.55
C ILE A 103 -4.83 -5.67 -14.93
N ARG A 104 -3.97 -6.28 -15.75
CA ARG A 104 -3.78 -5.85 -17.15
C ARG A 104 -5.07 -6.00 -17.97
N ARG A 105 -5.84 -7.07 -17.77
CA ARG A 105 -7.17 -7.25 -18.40
C ARG A 105 -8.14 -6.12 -18.04
N ARG A 106 -7.95 -5.48 -16.88
CA ARG A 106 -8.74 -4.35 -16.36
C ARG A 106 -8.13 -2.98 -16.66
N GLY A 107 -7.10 -2.89 -17.49
CA GLY A 107 -6.50 -1.62 -17.91
C GLY A 107 -5.19 -1.25 -17.21
N GLY A 108 -4.62 -2.15 -16.40
CA GLY A 108 -3.31 -1.93 -15.75
C GLY A 108 -3.39 -0.96 -14.56
N ILE A 109 -2.27 -0.31 -14.27
CA ILE A 109 -2.11 0.67 -13.18
C ILE A 109 -1.41 1.90 -13.74
N LYS A 110 -1.97 3.09 -13.49
CA LYS A 110 -1.37 4.35 -13.91
C LYS A 110 -0.61 5.03 -12.77
N TYR A 111 -1.23 5.04 -11.58
CA TYR A 111 -0.66 5.59 -10.36
C TYR A 111 -0.73 4.58 -9.22
N ILE A 112 0.28 4.61 -8.36
CA ILE A 112 0.29 3.94 -7.06
C ILE A 112 0.43 5.03 -6.00
N CYS A 113 -0.47 5.06 -5.04
CA CYS A 113 -0.44 5.99 -3.90
C CYS A 113 -0.80 5.26 -2.63
N PHE A 114 -0.56 5.87 -1.47
CA PHE A 114 -0.59 5.15 -0.20
C PHE A 114 -1.30 5.93 0.88
N SER A 115 -1.80 5.20 1.85
CA SER A 115 -2.27 5.75 3.11
C SER A 115 -1.11 6.25 3.98
N HIS A 116 -0.03 5.47 4.12
CA HIS A 116 1.14 5.77 4.96
C HIS A 116 2.29 4.75 4.74
N PRO A 117 3.48 4.95 5.33
CA PRO A 117 4.67 4.13 5.06
C PRO A 117 4.58 2.62 5.35
N HIS A 118 3.70 2.16 6.24
CA HIS A 118 3.55 0.72 6.49
C HIS A 118 2.93 -0.04 5.31
N PHE A 119 2.34 0.67 4.34
CA PHE A 119 1.71 0.10 3.15
C PHE A 119 2.54 0.31 1.87
N TYR A 120 3.80 0.76 1.99
CA TYR A 120 4.69 0.91 0.83
C TYR A 120 5.11 -0.45 0.26
N ASP A 121 5.11 -1.51 1.08
CA ASP A 121 5.34 -2.90 0.67
C ASP A 121 6.41 -3.08 -0.43
N SER A 122 6.04 -3.72 -1.54
CA SER A 122 6.85 -3.93 -2.73
C SER A 122 6.45 -2.96 -3.85
N MET A 123 6.14 -1.70 -3.51
CA MET A 123 5.64 -0.69 -4.46
C MET A 123 6.46 -0.58 -5.76
N VAL A 124 7.79 -0.71 -5.68
CA VAL A 124 8.66 -0.64 -6.86
C VAL A 124 8.48 -1.87 -7.75
N SER A 125 8.33 -3.06 -7.16
CA SER A 125 8.04 -4.28 -7.93
C SER A 125 6.68 -4.18 -8.64
N TRP A 126 5.68 -3.59 -7.97
CA TRP A 126 4.38 -3.31 -8.56
C TRP A 126 4.49 -2.29 -9.71
N SER A 127 5.14 -1.15 -9.49
CA SER A 127 5.37 -0.13 -10.54
C SER A 127 6.00 -0.75 -11.79
N GLN A 128 7.10 -1.48 -11.64
CA GLN A 128 7.83 -2.11 -12.74
C GLN A 128 6.98 -3.14 -13.51
N ALA A 129 6.12 -3.89 -12.82
CA ALA A 129 5.23 -4.86 -13.46
C ALA A 129 4.11 -4.21 -14.28
N PHE A 130 3.80 -2.93 -14.02
CA PHE A 130 2.76 -2.15 -14.69
C PHE A 130 3.34 -0.94 -15.43
N ASP A 131 4.37 -1.19 -16.23
CA ASP A 131 4.92 -0.23 -17.20
C ASP A 131 5.46 1.05 -16.53
N ASP A 132 6.17 0.87 -15.40
CA ASP A 132 6.72 1.92 -14.54
C ASP A 132 5.65 2.91 -14.04
N ALA A 133 4.52 2.35 -13.56
CA ALA A 133 3.41 3.12 -13.00
C ALA A 133 3.91 4.14 -11.95
N THR A 134 3.40 5.36 -12.01
CA THR A 134 3.95 6.46 -11.21
C THR A 134 3.62 6.26 -9.73
N ILE A 135 4.64 6.21 -8.88
CA ILE A 135 4.49 6.06 -7.44
C ILE A 135 4.42 7.46 -6.81
N ILE A 136 3.32 7.80 -6.16
CA ILE A 136 3.12 9.09 -5.49
C ILE A 136 3.38 8.92 -4.00
N ILE A 137 4.41 9.57 -3.50
CA ILE A 137 4.82 9.55 -2.09
C ILE A 137 4.72 10.96 -1.51
N PRO A 138 4.07 11.17 -0.36
CA PRO A 138 4.13 12.45 0.36
C PRO A 138 5.58 12.84 0.66
N GLU A 139 5.96 14.09 0.41
CA GLU A 139 7.30 14.61 0.72
C GLU A 139 7.66 14.41 2.20
N ALA A 140 6.66 14.55 3.08
CA ALA A 140 6.80 14.33 4.53
C ALA A 140 7.20 12.89 4.90
N ASP A 141 6.89 11.91 4.04
CA ASP A 141 7.22 10.51 4.28
C ASP A 141 8.49 10.06 3.55
N ARG A 142 9.22 10.97 2.89
CA ARG A 142 10.39 10.65 2.05
C ARG A 142 11.42 9.76 2.75
N GLU A 143 11.67 9.99 4.03
CA GLU A 143 12.64 9.22 4.82
C GLU A 143 12.24 7.74 5.02
N HIS A 144 10.95 7.43 4.87
CA HIS A 144 10.42 6.07 5.04
C HIS A 144 10.49 5.24 3.75
N VAL A 145 11.07 5.78 2.66
CA VAL A 145 11.27 5.05 1.40
C VAL A 145 12.49 4.13 1.51
N MET A 146 12.24 2.83 1.72
CA MET A 146 13.30 1.81 1.90
C MET A 146 13.88 1.26 0.58
N ARG A 147 13.15 1.44 -0.53
CA ARG A 147 13.60 1.09 -1.88
C ARG A 147 13.40 2.29 -2.81
N PRO A 148 14.46 3.09 -3.08
CA PRO A 148 14.38 4.21 -4.00
C PRO A 148 14.24 3.72 -5.44
N ASP A 149 13.51 4.47 -6.27
CA ASP A 149 13.29 4.15 -7.69
C ASP A 149 12.93 5.43 -8.47
N ALA A 150 13.18 5.42 -9.79
CA ALA A 150 12.91 6.57 -10.66
C ALA A 150 11.40 6.83 -10.90
N SER A 151 10.55 5.82 -10.68
CA SER A 151 9.08 5.97 -10.76
C SER A 151 8.48 6.74 -9.59
N ILE A 152 9.26 7.03 -8.54
CA ILE A 152 8.80 7.77 -7.36
C ILE A 152 8.75 9.28 -7.64
N GLN A 153 7.55 9.85 -7.52
CA GLN A 153 7.32 11.28 -7.47
C GLN A 153 6.92 11.69 -6.06
N TYR A 154 7.65 12.66 -5.53
CA TYR A 154 7.32 13.24 -4.24
C TYR A 154 6.33 14.37 -4.39
N TRP A 155 5.31 14.37 -3.54
CA TRP A 155 4.17 15.26 -3.60
C TRP A 155 4.11 16.12 -2.33
N ASP A 156 3.78 17.41 -2.49
CA ASP A 156 3.83 18.42 -1.43
C ASP A 156 2.64 18.40 -0.46
N GLY A 157 1.68 17.49 -0.67
CA GLY A 157 0.48 17.33 0.16
C GLY A 157 -0.71 18.19 -0.28
N ALA A 158 -0.57 19.07 -1.27
CA ALA A 158 -1.70 19.83 -1.80
C ALA A 158 -2.66 18.91 -2.59
N PRO A 159 -3.98 18.94 -2.40
CA PRO A 159 -4.91 18.00 -3.03
C PRO A 159 -4.61 17.74 -4.51
N TYR A 160 -4.38 16.48 -4.86
CA TYR A 160 -3.89 16.09 -6.17
C TYR A 160 -4.89 15.16 -6.87
N GLU A 161 -5.56 15.68 -7.90
CA GLU A 161 -6.40 14.88 -8.79
C GLU A 161 -5.50 14.04 -9.72
N LEU A 162 -5.34 12.75 -9.40
CA LEU A 162 -4.48 11.81 -10.13
C LEU A 162 -5.09 11.46 -11.50
N VAL A 163 -6.40 11.23 -11.49
CA VAL A 163 -7.26 11.06 -12.67
C VAL A 163 -8.61 11.72 -12.36
N PRO A 164 -9.40 12.12 -13.37
CA PRO A 164 -10.70 12.75 -13.16
C PRO A 164 -11.56 12.00 -12.13
N GLY A 165 -12.00 12.71 -11.09
CA GLY A 165 -12.84 12.15 -10.02
C GLY A 165 -12.12 11.31 -8.97
N VAL A 166 -10.79 11.19 -9.04
CA VAL A 166 -9.96 10.47 -8.06
C VAL A 166 -8.88 11.41 -7.53
N THR A 167 -9.00 11.80 -6.26
CA THR A 167 -8.16 12.82 -5.63
C THR A 167 -7.44 12.26 -4.41
N LEU A 168 -6.12 12.43 -4.36
CA LEU A 168 -5.28 12.14 -3.21
C LEU A 168 -5.24 13.36 -2.28
N ILE A 169 -5.45 13.13 -0.98
CA ILE A 169 -5.57 14.20 0.03
C ILE A 169 -4.71 13.82 1.24
N GLN A 170 -3.75 14.68 1.59
CA GLN A 170 -2.92 14.50 2.77
C GLN A 170 -3.68 15.03 3.99
N THR A 171 -3.81 14.19 5.00
CA THR A 171 -4.61 14.46 6.20
C THR A 171 -3.77 14.50 7.47
N GLY A 172 -2.56 13.92 7.45
CA GLY A 172 -1.75 13.74 8.65
C GLY A 172 -2.35 12.72 9.62
N GLY A 173 -1.95 12.79 10.89
CA GLY A 173 -2.46 11.93 11.96
C GLY A 173 -1.53 10.76 12.25
N HIS A 174 -1.78 9.61 11.61
CA HIS A 174 -0.96 8.41 11.80
C HIS A 174 0.51 8.64 11.39
N PHE A 175 0.73 9.27 10.23
CA PHE A 175 1.99 9.88 9.80
C PHE A 175 1.76 11.34 9.40
N GLU A 176 2.82 12.16 9.36
CA GLU A 176 2.71 13.52 8.83
C GLU A 176 2.28 13.50 7.35
N GLY A 177 2.80 12.55 6.57
CA GLY A 177 2.39 12.29 5.20
C GLY A 177 1.12 11.46 5.04
N SER A 178 0.47 11.02 6.12
CA SER A 178 -0.73 10.17 5.99
C SER A 178 -1.76 10.80 5.06
N ALA A 179 -2.27 10.00 4.13
CA ALA A 179 -3.17 10.43 3.08
C ALA A 179 -4.38 9.50 2.95
N VAL A 180 -5.39 9.99 2.25
CA VAL A 180 -6.60 9.27 1.86
C VAL A 180 -6.86 9.47 0.38
N LEU A 181 -7.48 8.49 -0.27
CA LEU A 181 -7.93 8.62 -1.66
C LEU A 181 -9.44 8.80 -1.69
N HIS A 182 -9.88 9.90 -2.28
CA HIS A 182 -11.28 10.18 -2.55
C HIS A 182 -11.63 9.78 -3.98
N TRP A 183 -12.62 8.91 -4.14
CA TRP A 183 -13.19 8.52 -5.43
C TRP A 183 -14.65 8.98 -5.50
N ALA A 184 -14.91 10.00 -6.32
CA ALA A 184 -16.19 10.70 -6.37
C ALA A 184 -17.36 9.81 -6.83
N ASP A 185 -17.11 8.90 -7.78
CA ASP A 185 -18.13 8.04 -8.37
C ASP A 185 -18.35 6.73 -7.60
N GLY A 186 -17.55 6.48 -6.55
CA GLY A 186 -17.66 5.30 -5.71
C GLY A 186 -18.94 5.24 -4.89
N ALA A 187 -19.21 4.07 -4.29
CA ALA A 187 -20.37 3.85 -3.44
C ALA A 187 -21.70 4.27 -4.10
N GLU A 188 -21.91 3.87 -5.36
CA GLU A 188 -23.09 4.23 -6.16
C GLU A 188 -23.22 5.76 -6.38
N GLY A 189 -22.09 6.45 -6.60
CA GLY A 189 -22.05 7.90 -6.82
C GLY A 189 -22.23 8.74 -5.55
N LYS A 190 -22.12 8.14 -4.36
CA LYS A 190 -22.11 8.86 -3.08
C LYS A 190 -20.72 9.36 -2.69
N GLY A 191 -19.68 8.90 -3.39
CA GLY A 191 -18.29 9.08 -3.05
C GLY A 191 -17.80 8.00 -2.09
N ALA A 192 -16.58 7.53 -2.34
CA ALA A 192 -15.86 6.60 -1.48
C ALA A 192 -14.55 7.23 -1.00
N LEU A 193 -14.15 6.91 0.23
CA LEU A 193 -12.85 7.25 0.79
C LEU A 193 -12.11 5.96 1.11
N MET A 194 -10.91 5.82 0.56
CA MET A 194 -9.94 4.80 0.98
C MET A 194 -8.97 5.47 1.94
N VAL A 195 -8.79 4.86 3.12
CA VAL A 195 -8.34 5.58 4.30
C VAL A 195 -7.18 4.95 5.06
N GLY A 196 -6.89 3.66 4.85
CA GLY A 196 -5.90 2.93 5.63
C GLY A 196 -6.09 3.12 7.14
N ASP A 197 -4.98 3.25 7.87
CA ASP A 197 -4.97 3.51 9.32
C ASP A 197 -5.25 4.97 9.68
N THR A 198 -5.40 5.88 8.72
CA THR A 198 -5.74 7.29 9.01
C THR A 198 -7.14 7.40 9.63
N ILE A 199 -8.10 6.62 9.11
CA ILE A 199 -9.50 6.62 9.55
C ILE A 199 -9.99 5.18 9.59
N THR A 200 -10.11 4.57 10.78
CA THR A 200 -10.62 3.19 10.88
C THR A 200 -12.13 3.18 11.05
N VAL A 201 -12.82 2.43 10.18
CA VAL A 201 -14.20 2.01 10.42
C VAL A 201 -14.21 0.98 11.54
N VAL A 202 -14.87 1.30 12.66
CA VAL A 202 -14.95 0.42 13.82
C VAL A 202 -16.07 -0.63 13.64
N PRO A 203 -16.17 -1.68 14.49
CA PRO A 203 -17.18 -2.73 14.31
C PRO A 203 -18.62 -2.21 14.20
N ASP A 204 -18.96 -1.12 14.89
CA ASP A 204 -20.17 -0.35 14.61
C ASP A 204 -19.92 0.57 13.40
N ARG A 205 -20.32 0.09 12.22
CA ARG A 205 -20.12 0.70 10.90
C ARG A 205 -20.73 2.11 10.71
N ARG A 206 -21.38 2.66 11.73
CA ARG A 206 -21.86 4.05 11.77
C ARG A 206 -20.78 5.03 12.23
N PHE A 207 -19.69 4.53 12.80
CA PHE A 207 -18.65 5.34 13.41
C PHE A 207 -17.28 5.04 12.82
N VAL A 208 -16.39 6.00 12.99
CA VAL A 208 -14.96 5.88 12.68
C VAL A 208 -14.13 6.30 13.90
N SER A 209 -12.88 5.83 13.95
CA SER A 209 -11.89 6.23 14.94
C SER A 209 -10.65 6.78 14.26
N PHE A 210 -9.81 7.46 15.04
CA PHE A 210 -8.53 8.01 14.61
C PHE A 210 -7.47 7.67 15.68
N MET A 211 -6.34 7.11 15.27
CA MET A 211 -5.27 6.71 16.17
C MET A 211 -3.91 7.05 15.58
N THR A 212 -2.94 7.40 16.45
CA THR A 212 -1.54 7.51 16.04
C THR A 212 -0.98 6.14 15.67
N SER A 213 -1.46 5.05 16.27
CA SER A 213 -1.12 3.68 15.86
C SER A 213 -2.25 2.72 16.19
N TYR A 214 -2.77 2.03 15.18
CA TYR A 214 -3.65 0.87 15.39
C TYR A 214 -2.89 -0.38 15.85
N PRO A 215 -1.71 -0.72 15.27
CA PRO A 215 -0.92 -1.87 15.72
C PRO A 215 -0.63 -1.87 17.23
N ASN A 216 -0.26 -0.72 17.79
CA ASN A 216 0.12 -0.57 19.20
C ASN A 216 -0.95 0.15 20.05
N LEU A 217 -2.10 0.47 19.46
CA LEU A 217 -3.20 1.17 20.13
C LEU A 217 -2.79 2.50 20.79
N ILE A 218 -1.97 3.30 20.09
CA ILE A 218 -1.53 4.62 20.56
C ILE A 218 -2.57 5.68 20.13
N PRO A 219 -3.16 6.43 21.08
CA PRO A 219 -4.15 7.46 20.74
C PRO A 219 -3.51 8.64 19.97
N MET A 220 -4.35 9.39 19.23
CA MET A 220 -3.97 10.72 18.73
C MET A 220 -3.99 11.77 19.84
#